data_AF-A0AAV0QBL6-F1
#
_entry.id   AF-A0AAV0QBL6-F1
#
_cell.length_a   1.000
_cell.length_b   1.000
_cell.length_c   1.000
_cell.angle_alpha   90.00
_cell.angle_beta   90.00
_cell.angle_gamma   90.00
#
_symmetry.space_group_name_H-M   'P 1'
#
loop_
_entity.id
_entity.type
_entity.pdbx_description
1 polymer ?
#
loop_
_entity_poly.entity_id
_entity_poly.type
_entity_poly.pdbx_seq_one_letter_code
_entity_poly.pdbx_strand_id
1 'polypeptide(L)'
;MATASSSASAETKLNLVKEIRTHEVAVAELGHLPASRPVYQKTGNLFFRTTIQKATASEQSKKQSCFSLYPFKLLDSAKAKLGKLNSS
;
A
#
# COMPACT_ATOMS: atom_id res chain seq x y z
N MET A 1 -4.59 1.93 -32.89
CA MET A 1 -3.59 1.84 -31.80
C MET A 1 -4.33 1.93 -30.46
N ALA A 2 -4.68 0.81 -29.83
CA ALA A 2 -5.48 0.83 -28.59
C ALA A 2 -5.20 -0.42 -27.74
N THR A 3 -4.15 -0.41 -26.93
CA THR A 3 -3.87 -1.47 -25.93
C THR A 3 -3.26 -0.97 -24.61
N ALA A 4 -3.09 0.34 -24.41
CA ALA A 4 -2.37 0.88 -23.25
C ALA A 4 -3.20 0.98 -21.94
N SER A 5 -4.53 0.88 -22.00
CA SER A 5 -5.39 1.23 -20.84
C SER A 5 -5.72 0.05 -19.91
N SER A 6 -5.56 -1.20 -20.37
CA SER A 6 -5.84 -2.39 -19.56
C SER A 6 -4.66 -2.78 -18.65
N SER A 7 -3.44 -2.45 -19.05
CA SER A 7 -2.21 -2.70 -18.28
C SER A 7 -2.09 -1.79 -17.06
N ALA A 8 -2.46 -0.50 -17.16
CA ALA A 8 -2.33 0.48 -16.07
C ALA A 8 -3.20 0.15 -14.83
N SER A 9 -4.41 -0.42 -15.03
CA SER A 9 -5.30 -0.83 -13.92
C SER A 9 -4.82 -2.13 -13.25
N ALA A 10 -4.18 -3.02 -14.00
CA ALA A 10 -3.58 -4.24 -13.43
C ALA A 10 -2.32 -3.91 -12.63
N GLU A 11 -1.48 -3.01 -13.16
CA GLU A 11 -0.25 -2.56 -12.52
C GLU A 11 -0.51 -1.84 -11.18
N THR A 12 -1.53 -0.98 -11.12
CA THR A 12 -1.94 -0.32 -9.86
C THR A 12 -2.44 -1.30 -8.80
N LYS A 13 -3.17 -2.37 -9.18
CA LYS A 13 -3.58 -3.43 -8.24
C LYS A 13 -2.38 -4.22 -7.73
N LEU A 14 -1.47 -4.59 -8.61
CA LEU A 14 -0.25 -5.30 -8.23
C LEU A 14 0.63 -4.46 -7.30
N ASN A 15 0.73 -3.14 -7.55
CA ASN A 15 1.47 -2.22 -6.69
C ASN A 15 0.83 -2.10 -5.30
N LEU A 16 -0.50 -2.00 -5.20
CA LEU A 16 -1.21 -1.98 -3.91
C LEU A 16 -1.00 -3.29 -3.12
N VAL A 17 -1.09 -4.45 -3.77
CA VAL A 17 -0.88 -5.74 -3.10
C VAL A 17 0.58 -5.86 -2.61
N LYS A 18 1.55 -5.41 -3.41
CA LYS A 18 2.95 -5.33 -2.99
C LYS A 18 3.11 -4.42 -1.77
N GLU A 19 2.50 -3.25 -1.78
CA GLU A 19 2.55 -2.27 -0.70
C GLU A 19 1.95 -2.83 0.61
N ILE A 20 0.80 -3.49 0.55
CA ILE A 20 0.20 -4.18 1.71
C ILE A 20 1.18 -5.21 2.29
N ARG A 21 1.77 -6.07 1.45
CA ARG A 21 2.74 -7.09 1.89
C ARG A 21 3.98 -6.45 2.52
N THR A 22 4.47 -5.34 1.96
CA THR A 22 5.63 -4.64 2.54
C THR A 22 5.32 -4.10 3.94
N HIS A 23 4.14 -3.52 4.15
CA HIS A 23 3.73 -3.05 5.49
C HIS A 23 3.53 -4.20 6.47
N GLU A 24 3.02 -5.35 6.02
CA GLU A 24 2.90 -6.54 6.85
C GLU A 24 4.24 -7.06 7.34
N VAL A 25 5.22 -7.15 6.43
CA VAL A 25 6.59 -7.56 6.76
C VAL A 25 7.22 -6.55 7.72
N ALA A 26 7.06 -5.25 7.46
CA ALA A 26 7.60 -4.20 8.34
C ALA A 26 7.05 -4.28 9.77
N VAL A 27 5.74 -4.52 9.94
CA VAL A 27 5.13 -4.71 11.27
C VAL A 27 5.69 -5.93 11.96
N ALA A 28 5.84 -7.04 11.25
CA ALA A 28 6.43 -8.26 11.80
C ALA A 28 7.89 -8.02 12.22
N GLU A 29 8.72 -7.45 11.37
CA GLU A 29 10.13 -7.14 11.67
C GLU A 29 10.27 -6.21 12.87
N LEU A 30 9.46 -5.14 12.94
CA LEU A 30 9.43 -4.23 14.09
C LEU A 30 9.07 -4.95 15.40
N GLY A 31 8.16 -5.94 15.34
CA GLY A 31 7.77 -6.75 16.49
C GLY A 31 8.85 -7.69 17.00
N HIS A 32 9.81 -8.08 16.14
CA HIS A 32 10.95 -8.92 16.54
C HIS A 32 12.12 -8.10 17.11
N LEU A 33 12.06 -6.77 17.07
CA LEU A 33 13.11 -5.92 17.65
C LEU A 33 12.90 -5.71 19.16
N PRO A 34 14.00 -5.64 19.93
CA PRO A 34 13.90 -5.34 21.36
C PRO A 34 13.42 -3.89 21.57
N ALA A 35 12.50 -3.67 22.50
CA ALA A 35 11.82 -2.38 22.72
C ALA A 35 12.77 -1.18 22.96
N SER A 36 13.98 -1.43 23.48
CA SER A 36 15.01 -0.41 23.73
C SER A 36 15.72 0.08 22.46
N ARG A 37 15.63 -0.67 21.35
CA ARG A 37 16.35 -0.36 20.11
C ARG A 37 15.74 0.87 19.44
N PRO A 38 16.55 1.89 19.10
CA PRO A 38 16.06 3.03 18.34
C PRO A 38 15.75 2.60 16.90
N VAL A 39 14.62 3.07 16.39
CA VAL A 39 14.21 2.89 14.98
C VAL A 39 14.09 4.25 14.31
N TYR A 40 14.17 4.27 12.98
CA TYR A 40 14.15 5.50 12.20
C TYR A 40 13.08 5.43 11.14
N GLN A 41 12.28 6.48 11.04
CA GLN A 41 11.30 6.65 9.97
C GLN A 41 11.88 7.60 8.92
N LYS A 42 11.89 7.15 7.67
CA LYS A 42 12.30 7.96 6.53
C LYS A 42 11.12 8.75 5.98
N THR A 43 11.27 10.06 5.86
CA THR A 43 10.32 10.95 5.19
C THR A 43 11.09 11.80 4.18
N GLY A 44 10.92 11.50 2.89
CA GLY A 44 11.76 12.09 1.84
C GLY A 44 13.24 11.72 2.05
N ASN A 45 14.09 12.72 2.20
CA ASN A 45 15.53 12.55 2.44
C ASN A 45 15.92 12.62 3.93
N LEU A 46 14.95 12.79 4.83
CA LEU A 46 15.19 12.94 6.26
C LEU A 46 14.84 11.66 7.03
N PHE A 47 15.61 11.39 8.07
CA PHE A 47 15.40 10.27 8.99
C PHE A 47 15.05 10.80 10.38
N PHE A 48 13.89 10.42 10.88
CA PHE A 48 13.41 10.82 12.20
C PHE A 48 13.53 9.64 13.16
N ARG A 49 14.23 9.84 14.27
CA ARG A 49 14.29 8.84 15.34
C ARG A 49 12.90 8.67 15.94
N THR A 50 12.45 7.43 16.08
CA THR A 50 11.15 7.07 16.65
C THR A 50 11.29 5.83 17.54
N THR A 51 10.20 5.47 18.22
CA THR A 51 10.13 4.26 19.04
C THR A 51 9.46 3.13 18.24
N ILE A 52 9.74 1.88 18.61
CA ILE A 52 9.13 0.72 17.97
C ILE A 52 7.60 0.81 18.04
N GLN A 53 7.03 1.19 19.18
CA GLN A 53 5.58 1.36 19.32
C GLN A 53 4.99 2.36 18.32
N LYS A 54 5.62 3.53 18.15
CA LYS A 54 5.15 4.55 17.20
C LYS A 54 5.36 4.11 15.75
N ALA A 55 6.47 3.42 15.45
CA ALA A 55 6.72 2.86 14.13
C ALA A 55 5.68 1.79 13.77
N THR A 56 5.39 0.85 14.68
CA THR A 56 4.38 -0.19 14.50
C THR A 56 3.00 0.40 14.29
N ALA A 57 2.60 1.38 15.11
CA ALA A 57 1.32 2.06 14.93
C ALA A 57 1.22 2.75 13.56
N SER A 58 2.30 3.41 13.11
CA SER A 58 2.34 4.05 11.79
C SER A 58 2.20 3.06 10.65
N GLU A 59 2.95 1.95 10.67
CA GLU A 59 2.86 0.91 9.64
C GLU A 59 1.47 0.24 9.64
N GLN A 60 0.87 0.06 10.81
CA GLN A 60 -0.46 -0.53 10.92
C GLN A 60 -1.55 0.41 10.39
N SER A 61 -1.44 1.73 10.61
CA SER A 61 -2.33 2.71 9.99
C SER A 61 -2.19 2.74 8.47
N LYS A 62 -0.97 2.65 7.93
CA LYS A 62 -0.74 2.58 6.47
C LYS A 62 -1.33 1.31 5.87
N LYS A 63 -1.11 0.17 6.52
CA LYS A 63 -1.75 -1.09 6.14
C LYS A 63 -3.27 -0.96 6.08
N GLN A 64 -3.90 -0.41 7.13
CA GLN A 64 -5.35 -0.22 7.18
C GLN A 64 -5.84 0.71 6.06
N SER A 65 -5.14 1.82 5.81
CA SER A 65 -5.46 2.73 4.72
C SER A 65 -5.40 2.03 3.35
N CYS A 66 -4.33 1.27 3.09
CA CYS A 66 -4.16 0.54 1.84
C CYS A 66 -5.20 -0.58 1.68
N PHE A 67 -5.54 -1.27 2.77
CA PHE A 67 -6.56 -2.32 2.78
C PHE A 67 -7.96 -1.74 2.54
N SER A 68 -8.27 -0.56 3.09
CA SER A 68 -9.53 0.16 2.87
C SER A 68 -9.66 0.67 1.43
N LEU A 69 -8.57 1.13 0.82
CA LEU A 69 -8.56 1.61 -0.55
C LEU A 69 -8.59 0.49 -1.60
N TYR A 70 -8.17 -0.72 -1.24
CA TYR A 70 -8.14 -1.88 -2.15
C TYR A 70 -9.51 -2.24 -2.76
N PRO A 71 -10.60 -2.46 -1.98
CA PRO A 71 -11.91 -2.76 -2.53
C PRO A 71 -12.47 -1.59 -3.34
N PHE A 72 -12.24 -0.35 -2.91
CA PHE A 72 -12.75 0.84 -3.58
C PHE A 72 -12.14 1.02 -4.97
N LYS A 73 -10.80 0.96 -5.09
CA LYS A 73 -10.11 1.07 -6.39
C LYS A 73 -10.39 -0.11 -7.32
N LEU A 74 -10.68 -1.29 -6.77
CA LEU A 74 -11.09 -2.45 -7.55
C LEU A 74 -12.46 -2.22 -8.21
N LEU A 75 -13.39 -1.59 -7.49
CA LEU A 75 -14.73 -1.26 -7.97
C LEU A 75 -14.68 -0.22 -9.12
N ASP A 76 -13.89 0.84 -8.98
CA ASP A 76 -13.71 1.87 -10.01
C ASP A 76 -13.14 1.26 -11.30
N SER A 77 -12.16 0.36 -11.16
CA SER A 77 -11.55 -0.37 -12.27
C SER A 77 -12.56 -1.27 -12.99
N ALA A 78 -13.45 -1.95 -12.25
CA ALA A 78 -14.48 -2.83 -12.80
C ALA A 78 -15.55 -2.03 -13.55
N LYS A 79 -16.01 -0.91 -12.98
CA LYS A 79 -16.97 0.02 -13.60
C LYS A 79 -16.43 0.62 -14.90
N ALA A 80 -15.16 1.05 -14.89
CA ALA A 80 -14.50 1.60 -16.08
C ALA A 80 -14.37 0.57 -17.22
N LYS A 81 -14.21 -0.73 -16.89
CA LYS A 81 -14.17 -1.80 -17.89
C LYS A 81 -15.56 -2.09 -18.47
N LEU A 82 -16.62 -2.03 -17.65
CA LEU A 82 -18.01 -2.23 -18.09
C LEU A 82 -18.47 -1.14 -19.06
N GLY A 83 -18.18 0.13 -18.77
CA GLY A 83 -18.57 1.25 -19.64
C GLY A 83 -18.00 1.14 -21.06
N LYS A 84 -16.78 0.60 -21.21
CA LYS A 84 -16.15 0.37 -22.52
C LYS A 84 -16.83 -0.71 -23.34
N LEU A 85 -17.46 -1.70 -22.70
CA LEU A 85 -18.18 -2.78 -23.38
C LEU A 85 -19.57 -2.33 -23.88
N ASN A 86 -20.21 -1.41 -23.17
CA ASN A 86 -21.51 -0.85 -23.54
C ASN A 86 -21.44 0.30 -24.56
N SER A 87 -20.25 0.66 -25.00
CA SER A 87 -20.02 1.76 -25.96
C SER A 87 -19.63 1.26 -27.36
N SER A 88 -19.84 -0.02 -27.66
CA SER A 88 -19.56 -0.66 -28.96
C SER A 88 -20.86 -1.10 -29.63
#